data_AF-A0A7S4C5K8-F1
#
_entry.id   AF-A0A7S4C5K8-F1
#
_cell.length_a   1.000
_cell.length_b   1.000
_cell.length_c   1.000
_cell.angle_alpha   90.00
_cell.angle_beta   90.00
_cell.angle_gamma   90.00
#
_symmetry.space_group_name_H-M   'P 1'
#
loop_
_entity.id
_entity.type
_entity.pdbx_description
1 polymer ?
#
loop_
_entity_poly.entity_id
_entity_poly.type
_entity_poly.pdbx_seq_one_letter_code
_entity_poly.pdbx_strand_id
1 'polypeptide(L)'
;SVILGAMTLNLCQSSSALARSRYFSPTLRSFLADFGPALAVGLVSALSAMPAARLLADVPRLALPPVGAVSLGRPLLLPLLSLPVKFRLLAAFPAFFLAILFFLDQNITVRTVCSPDNKLKPRATYHLDLLVLGMLTAATSVCGLPWMCAATVESINHIRSMTDYATPLKSPPIGNSTRPSAAWRTWLKREFDAADRDGSGALT
;
A
#
# COMPACT_ATOMS: atom_id res chain seq x y z
N SER A 1 -13.21 22.19 -11.40
CA SER A 1 -12.38 21.11 -10.82
C SER A 1 -11.88 21.40 -9.41
N VAL A 2 -11.26 22.56 -9.12
CA VAL A 2 -10.70 22.88 -7.78
C VAL A 2 -11.76 22.81 -6.66
N ILE A 3 -12.95 23.36 -6.88
CA ILE A 3 -14.05 23.34 -5.90
C ILE A 3 -14.49 21.91 -5.54
N LEU A 4 -14.59 21.02 -6.54
CA LEU A 4 -14.92 19.60 -6.33
C LEU A 4 -13.82 18.87 -5.56
N GLY A 5 -12.55 19.18 -5.84
CA GLY A 5 -11.42 18.66 -5.08
C GLY A 5 -11.47 19.09 -3.61
N ALA A 6 -11.66 20.39 -3.36
CA ALA A 6 -11.80 20.93 -2.01
C ALA A 6 -13.01 20.34 -1.28
N MET A 7 -14.14 20.15 -1.96
CA MET A 7 -15.33 19.52 -1.39
C MET A 7 -15.08 18.08 -0.96
N THR A 8 -14.40 17.30 -1.81
CA THR A 8 -14.05 15.90 -1.50
C THR A 8 -13.12 15.83 -0.29
N LEU A 9 -12.10 16.70 -0.23
CA LEU A 9 -11.17 16.75 0.89
C LEU A 9 -11.86 17.10 2.21
N ASN A 10 -12.72 18.12 2.22
CA ASN A 10 -13.49 18.49 3.42
C ASN A 10 -14.40 17.35 3.87
N LEU A 11 -15.07 16.66 2.93
CA LEU A 11 -15.95 15.55 3.24
C LEU A 11 -15.18 14.35 3.83
N CYS A 12 -14.01 14.03 3.28
CA CYS A 12 -13.11 13.01 3.85
C CYS A 12 -12.67 13.38 5.28
N GLN A 13 -12.30 14.63 5.52
CA GLN A 13 -11.87 15.11 6.84
C GLN A 13 -13.02 15.07 7.85
N SER A 14 -14.23 15.51 7.47
CA SER A 14 -15.42 15.44 8.32
C SER A 14 -15.82 13.99 8.62
N SER A 15 -15.77 13.08 7.65
CA SER A 15 -16.03 11.65 7.85
C SER A 15 -15.03 11.03 8.84
N SER A 16 -13.75 11.35 8.69
CA SER A 16 -12.68 10.92 9.61
C SER A 16 -12.81 11.52 11.01
N ALA A 17 -13.39 12.72 11.13
CA ALA A 17 -13.71 13.34 12.42
C ALA A 17 -14.94 12.67 13.07
N LEU A 18 -15.97 12.33 12.29
CA LEU A 18 -17.15 11.59 12.75
C LEU A 18 -16.78 10.18 13.22
N ALA A 19 -15.89 9.49 12.52
CA ALA A 19 -15.37 8.18 12.89
C ALA A 19 -14.57 8.19 14.22
N ARG A 20 -14.15 9.36 14.71
CA ARG A 20 -13.53 9.53 16.04
C ARG A 20 -14.49 10.10 17.09
N SER A 21 -15.68 10.51 16.68
CA SER A 21 -16.66 11.15 17.54
C SER A 21 -17.41 10.14 18.41
N ARG A 22 -17.81 10.56 19.61
CA ARG A 22 -18.48 9.71 20.61
C ARG A 22 -20.00 9.58 20.39
N TYR A 23 -20.56 10.36 19.47
CA TYR A 23 -22.01 10.46 19.29
C TYR A 23 -22.63 9.32 18.45
N PHE A 24 -21.81 8.45 17.83
CA PHE A 24 -22.28 7.37 16.96
C PHE A 24 -22.11 5.97 17.56
N SER A 25 -22.95 5.03 17.11
CA SER A 25 -22.84 3.61 17.47
C SER A 25 -21.49 3.04 16.99
N PRO A 26 -20.89 2.09 17.74
CA PRO A 26 -19.57 1.56 17.43
C PRO A 26 -19.49 0.92 16.04
N THR A 27 -20.57 0.28 15.57
CA THR A 27 -20.67 -0.32 14.23
C THR A 27 -20.65 0.70 13.11
N LEU A 28 -21.38 1.82 13.27
CA LEU A 28 -21.40 2.87 12.25
C LEU A 28 -20.07 3.63 12.23
N ARG A 29 -19.42 3.75 13.38
CA ARG A 29 -18.10 4.37 13.52
C ARG A 29 -17.01 3.58 12.81
N SER A 30 -17.00 2.25 12.92
CA SER A 30 -16.05 1.40 12.18
C SER A 30 -16.32 1.43 10.68
N PHE A 31 -17.60 1.33 10.27
CA PHE A 31 -17.98 1.45 8.86
C PHE A 31 -17.55 2.78 8.22
N LEU A 32 -17.76 3.91 8.92
CA LEU A 32 -17.32 5.23 8.45
C LEU A 32 -15.79 5.39 8.44
N ALA A 33 -15.07 4.72 9.34
CA ALA A 33 -13.61 4.74 9.35
C ALA A 33 -13.02 4.02 8.13
N ASP A 34 -13.57 2.87 7.76
CA ASP A 34 -13.04 2.04 6.69
C ASP A 34 -13.50 2.52 5.29
N PHE A 35 -14.77 2.94 5.16
CA PHE A 35 -15.35 3.37 3.88
C PHE A 35 -15.41 4.89 3.69
N GLY A 36 -14.97 5.69 4.65
CA GLY A 36 -15.08 7.15 4.63
C GLY A 36 -14.54 7.80 3.34
N PRO A 37 -13.30 7.51 2.92
CA PRO A 37 -12.74 8.02 1.66
C PRO A 37 -13.52 7.57 0.42
N ALA A 38 -13.94 6.31 0.36
CA ALA A 38 -14.68 5.75 -0.77
C ALA A 38 -16.08 6.39 -0.90
N LEU A 39 -16.79 6.55 0.23
CA LEU A 39 -18.10 7.21 0.27
C LEU A 39 -18.01 8.69 -0.11
N ALA A 40 -16.97 9.40 0.33
CA ALA A 40 -16.78 10.80 -0.01
C ALA A 40 -16.57 10.99 -1.53
N VAL A 41 -15.74 10.16 -2.16
CA VAL A 41 -15.54 10.18 -3.62
C VAL A 41 -16.84 9.82 -4.34
N GLY A 42 -17.58 8.81 -3.86
CA GLY A 42 -18.85 8.38 -4.43
C GLY A 42 -19.92 9.48 -4.38
N LEU A 43 -20.07 10.16 -3.25
CA LEU A 43 -21.03 11.25 -3.06
C LEU A 43 -20.70 12.46 -3.95
N VAL A 44 -19.44 12.86 -4.00
CA VAL A 44 -19.02 14.00 -4.84
C VAL A 44 -19.14 13.66 -6.33
N SER A 45 -18.85 12.41 -6.70
CA SER A 45 -19.04 11.91 -8.07
C SER A 45 -20.52 11.85 -8.46
N ALA A 46 -21.41 11.41 -7.56
CA ALA A 46 -22.85 11.42 -7.78
C ALA A 46 -23.40 12.85 -7.92
N LEU A 47 -22.94 13.78 -7.08
CA LEU A 47 -23.29 15.20 -7.18
C LEU A 47 -22.83 15.80 -8.51
N SER A 48 -21.61 15.47 -8.97
CA SER A 48 -21.09 15.90 -10.27
C SER A 48 -21.82 15.27 -11.47
N ALA A 49 -22.51 14.14 -11.27
CA ALA A 49 -23.32 13.49 -12.30
C ALA A 49 -24.74 14.08 -12.42
N MET A 50 -25.23 14.78 -11.39
CA MET A 50 -26.56 15.41 -11.44
C MET A 50 -26.63 16.47 -12.55
N PRO A 51 -27.74 16.51 -13.33
CA PRO A 51 -27.88 17.39 -14.50
C PRO A 51 -27.78 18.89 -14.13
N ALA A 52 -28.18 19.27 -12.92
CA ALA A 52 -28.03 20.64 -12.40
C ALA A 52 -26.55 21.06 -12.21
N ALA A 53 -25.70 20.15 -11.73
CA ALA A 53 -24.27 20.42 -11.53
C ALA A 53 -23.48 20.37 -12.85
N ARG A 54 -23.94 19.55 -13.82
CA ARG A 54 -23.39 19.50 -15.19
C ARG A 54 -23.57 20.80 -15.95
N LEU A 55 -24.59 21.59 -15.64
CA LEU A 55 -24.88 22.85 -16.34
C LEU A 55 -23.93 23.99 -15.94
N LEU A 56 -23.29 23.89 -14.77
CA LEU A 56 -22.48 24.95 -14.16
C LEU A 56 -20.96 24.78 -14.36
N ALA A 57 -20.48 23.56 -14.62
CA ALA A 57 -19.05 23.31 -14.83
C ALA A 57 -18.81 22.04 -15.67
N ASP A 58 -18.05 22.18 -16.76
CA ASP A 58 -17.47 21.04 -17.46
C ASP A 58 -16.31 20.49 -16.63
N VAL A 59 -16.49 19.31 -16.06
CA VAL A 59 -15.50 18.65 -15.20
C VAL A 59 -14.80 17.60 -16.05
N PRO A 60 -13.45 17.63 -16.15
CA PRO A 60 -12.72 16.58 -16.83
C PRO A 60 -13.01 15.24 -16.15
N ARG A 61 -13.71 14.36 -16.85
CA ARG A 61 -14.00 13.00 -16.40
C ARG A 61 -12.91 12.06 -16.86
N LEU A 62 -12.77 10.95 -16.15
CA LEU A 62 -11.91 9.86 -16.58
C LEU A 62 -12.42 9.35 -17.92
N ALA A 63 -11.72 9.67 -19.01
CA ALA A 63 -12.01 9.18 -20.33
C ALA A 63 -11.47 7.74 -20.44
N LEU A 64 -12.32 6.75 -20.15
CA LEU A 64 -12.00 5.36 -20.45
C LEU A 64 -12.28 5.11 -21.93
N PRO A 65 -11.29 4.62 -22.71
CA PRO A 65 -11.58 4.12 -24.04
C PRO A 65 -12.52 2.90 -23.92
N PRO A 66 -13.56 2.78 -24.77
CA PRO A 66 -14.55 1.69 -24.71
C PRO A 66 -13.98 0.31 -25.08
N VAL A 67 -12.77 0.29 -25.64
CA VAL A 67 -11.98 -0.90 -25.95
C VAL A 67 -10.64 -0.77 -25.23
N GLY A 68 -10.07 -1.90 -24.82
CA GLY A 68 -8.70 -1.99 -24.28
C GLY A 68 -7.67 -1.63 -25.36
N ALA A 69 -7.69 -0.38 -25.80
CA ALA A 69 -6.79 0.15 -26.79
C ALA A 69 -5.47 0.43 -26.10
N VAL A 70 -4.45 -0.36 -26.46
CA VAL A 70 -3.06 0.08 -26.29
C VAL A 70 -2.96 1.45 -26.97
N SER A 71 -2.39 2.46 -26.30
CA SER A 71 -2.51 3.89 -26.62
C SER A 71 -2.10 4.32 -28.05
N LEU A 72 -1.71 3.38 -28.92
CA LEU A 72 -1.20 3.59 -30.27
C LEU A 72 -1.67 2.54 -31.31
N GLY A 73 -2.67 1.68 -31.01
CA GLY A 73 -3.08 0.61 -31.94
C GLY A 73 -1.97 -0.40 -32.27
N ARG A 74 -0.96 -0.48 -31.40
CA ARG A 74 0.24 -1.29 -31.55
C ARG A 74 -0.07 -2.77 -31.26
N PRO A 75 0.60 -3.74 -31.92
CA PRO A 75 0.56 -5.13 -31.48
C PRO A 75 0.99 -5.24 -30.01
N LEU A 76 0.37 -6.19 -29.31
CA LEU A 76 0.67 -6.44 -27.91
C LEU A 76 2.12 -6.92 -27.76
N LEU A 77 2.67 -7.68 -28.70
CA LEU A 77 4.09 -8.02 -28.74
C LEU A 77 4.92 -6.94 -29.43
N LEU A 78 5.98 -6.46 -28.76
CA LEU A 78 6.99 -5.60 -29.36
C LEU A 78 8.00 -6.40 -30.17
N PRO A 79 8.32 -6.02 -31.41
CA PRO A 79 9.46 -6.59 -32.14
C PRO A 79 10.78 -6.05 -31.57
N LEU A 80 11.19 -6.53 -30.40
CA LEU A 80 12.45 -6.12 -29.73
C LEU A 80 13.70 -6.52 -30.52
N LEU A 81 13.59 -7.58 -31.33
CA LEU A 81 14.70 -8.14 -32.10
C LEU A 81 14.98 -7.42 -33.43
N SER A 82 14.05 -6.59 -33.92
CA SER A 82 14.27 -5.78 -35.13
C SER A 82 15.12 -4.52 -34.87
N LEU A 83 15.49 -4.26 -33.61
CA LEU A 83 16.26 -3.09 -33.21
C LEU A 83 17.78 -3.30 -33.40
N PRO A 84 18.51 -2.26 -33.86
CA PRO A 84 19.96 -2.31 -33.99
C PRO A 84 20.66 -2.69 -32.68
N VAL A 85 21.72 -3.51 -32.78
CA VAL A 85 22.49 -4.01 -31.62
C VAL A 85 22.99 -2.86 -30.73
N LYS A 86 23.33 -1.71 -31.33
CA LYS A 86 23.78 -0.49 -30.63
C LYS A 86 22.78 -0.03 -29.56
N PHE A 87 21.48 -0.01 -29.89
CA PHE A 87 20.44 0.42 -28.95
C PHE A 87 20.19 -0.62 -27.85
N ARG A 88 20.35 -1.91 -28.16
CA ARG A 88 20.26 -2.98 -27.15
C ARG A 88 21.37 -2.89 -26.12
N LEU A 89 22.60 -2.61 -26.55
CA LEU A 89 23.74 -2.41 -25.64
C LEU A 89 23.58 -1.12 -24.83
N LEU A 90 23.12 -0.03 -25.46
CA LEU A 90 22.87 1.22 -24.74
C LEU A 90 21.78 1.06 -23.67
N ALA A 91 20.76 0.24 -23.91
CA ALA A 91 19.68 -0.04 -22.97
C ALA A 91 20.12 -0.89 -21.75
N ALA A 92 21.26 -1.58 -21.82
CA ALA A 92 21.80 -2.33 -20.68
C ALA A 92 22.22 -1.41 -19.52
N PHE A 93 22.69 -0.20 -19.83
CA PHE A 93 23.07 0.79 -18.83
C PHE A 93 21.88 1.23 -17.95
N PRO A 94 20.77 1.78 -18.48
CA PRO A 94 19.60 2.12 -17.65
C PRO A 94 18.94 0.90 -17.00
N ALA A 95 19.02 -0.29 -17.61
CA ALA A 95 18.52 -1.52 -16.99
C ALA A 95 19.28 -1.88 -15.70
N PHE A 96 20.59 -1.63 -15.64
CA PHE A 96 21.38 -1.83 -14.42
C PHE A 96 20.92 -0.90 -13.28
N PHE A 97 20.71 0.39 -13.58
CA PHE A 97 20.17 1.34 -12.58
C PHE A 97 18.77 0.96 -12.12
N LEU A 98 17.92 0.48 -13.04
CA LEU A 98 16.57 0.02 -12.71
C LEU A 98 16.59 -1.20 -11.77
N ALA A 99 17.49 -2.16 -12.02
CA ALA A 99 17.65 -3.31 -11.15
C ALA A 99 18.04 -2.90 -9.71
N ILE A 100 18.92 -1.90 -9.57
CA ILE A 100 19.27 -1.32 -8.27
C ILE A 100 18.06 -0.63 -7.63
N LEU A 101 17.29 0.15 -8.41
CA LEU A 101 16.09 0.83 -7.90
C LEU A 101 15.06 -0.17 -7.36
N PHE A 102 14.81 -1.26 -8.07
CA PHE A 102 13.89 -2.32 -7.63
C PHE A 102 14.40 -3.06 -6.39
N PHE A 103 15.70 -3.33 -6.32
CA PHE A 103 16.28 -3.92 -5.11
C PHE A 103 16.09 -3.00 -3.90
N LEU A 104 16.33 -1.70 -4.04
CA LEU A 104 16.15 -0.74 -2.94
C LEU A 104 14.68 -0.59 -2.55
N ASP A 105 13.78 -0.53 -3.52
CA ASP A 105 12.34 -0.40 -3.30
C ASP A 105 11.79 -1.60 -2.50
N GLN A 106 12.07 -2.83 -2.94
CA GLN A 106 11.67 -4.05 -2.22
C GLN A 106 12.23 -4.09 -0.79
N ASN A 107 13.51 -3.75 -0.61
CA ASN A 107 14.13 -3.75 0.71
C ASN A 107 13.52 -2.72 1.66
N ILE A 108 13.10 -1.54 1.16
CA ILE A 108 12.42 -0.51 1.98
C ILE A 108 10.99 -0.93 2.29
N THR A 109 10.24 -1.41 1.28
CA THR A 109 8.84 -1.80 1.44
C THR A 109 8.69 -2.91 2.47
N VAL A 110 9.47 -3.99 2.35
CA VAL A 110 9.36 -5.12 3.27
C VAL A 110 9.77 -4.73 4.69
N ARG A 111 10.83 -3.92 4.87
CA ARG A 111 11.20 -3.43 6.21
C ARG A 111 10.11 -2.59 6.86
N THR A 112 9.37 -1.83 6.07
CA THR A 112 8.28 -0.98 6.56
C THR A 112 7.03 -1.81 6.87
N VAL A 113 6.71 -2.76 6.01
CA VAL A 113 5.55 -3.65 6.12
C VAL A 113 5.73 -4.69 7.23
N CYS A 114 6.90 -5.29 7.32
CA CYS A 114 7.30 -6.26 8.34
C CYS A 114 7.97 -5.55 9.53
N SER A 115 7.49 -4.37 9.92
CA SER A 115 7.91 -3.78 11.21
C SER A 115 7.51 -4.75 12.34
N PRO A 116 8.37 -4.97 13.36
CA PRO A 116 8.03 -5.78 14.53
C PRO A 116 6.75 -5.28 15.24
N ASP A 117 6.38 -4.01 15.05
CA ASP A 117 5.13 -3.43 15.54
C ASP A 117 3.87 -4.11 14.98
N ASN A 118 3.95 -4.64 13.75
CA ASN A 118 2.83 -5.26 13.06
C ASN A 118 2.61 -6.73 13.46
N LYS A 119 3.48 -7.31 14.30
CA LYS A 119 3.40 -8.69 14.83
C LYS A 119 3.08 -9.77 13.76
N LEU A 120 3.54 -9.57 12.52
CA LEU A 120 3.32 -10.50 11.42
C LEU A 120 4.30 -11.68 11.51
N LYS A 121 3.85 -12.90 11.20
CA LYS A 121 4.72 -14.09 11.15
C LYS A 121 5.84 -13.84 10.12
N PRO A 122 7.12 -13.89 10.49
CA PRO A 122 8.20 -13.60 9.56
C PRO A 122 8.22 -14.64 8.43
N ARG A 123 7.93 -14.20 7.19
CA ARG A 123 8.31 -14.91 5.98
C ARG A 123 9.05 -13.93 5.08
N ALA A 124 10.34 -13.80 5.35
CA ALA A 124 11.26 -12.94 4.63
C ALA A 124 11.70 -13.59 3.30
N THR A 125 10.78 -13.75 2.34
CA THR A 125 11.09 -14.35 1.03
C THR A 125 11.50 -13.28 0.00
N TYR A 126 12.50 -12.46 0.32
CA TYR A 126 12.99 -11.37 -0.54
C TYR A 126 13.43 -11.84 -1.92
N HIS A 127 14.06 -13.02 -1.99
CA HIS A 127 14.54 -13.58 -3.25
C HIS A 127 13.40 -13.99 -4.18
N LEU A 128 12.28 -14.48 -3.63
CA LEU A 128 11.11 -14.85 -4.41
C LEU A 128 10.41 -13.60 -4.96
N ASP A 129 10.34 -12.53 -4.16
CA ASP A 129 9.78 -11.24 -4.58
C ASP A 129 10.58 -10.61 -5.72
N LEU A 130 11.91 -10.64 -5.65
CA LEU A 130 12.78 -10.15 -6.72
C LEU A 130 12.66 -10.97 -8.01
N LEU A 131 12.53 -12.30 -7.89
CA LEU A 131 12.33 -13.17 -9.04
C LEU A 131 11.00 -12.90 -9.75
N VAL A 132 9.91 -12.77 -8.98
CA VAL A 132 8.57 -12.51 -9.52
C VAL A 132 8.51 -11.12 -10.15
N LEU A 133 9.08 -10.10 -9.50
CA LEU A 133 9.16 -8.75 -10.07
C LEU A 133 9.93 -8.76 -11.38
N GLY A 134 11.10 -9.41 -11.44
CA GLY A 134 11.89 -9.52 -12.66
C GLY A 134 11.16 -10.23 -13.81
N MET A 135 10.47 -11.35 -13.51
CA MET A 135 9.64 -12.07 -14.48
C MET A 135 8.50 -11.20 -15.02
N LEU A 136 7.84 -10.44 -14.14
CA LEU A 136 6.74 -9.56 -14.51
C LEU A 136 7.23 -8.33 -15.31
N THR A 137 8.38 -7.76 -14.96
CA THR A 137 9.01 -6.68 -15.73
C THR A 137 9.42 -7.18 -17.12
N ALA A 138 9.95 -8.40 -17.24
CA ALA A 138 10.27 -9.00 -18.53
C ALA A 138 9.00 -9.21 -19.38
N ALA A 139 7.94 -9.76 -18.79
CA ALA A 139 6.66 -9.95 -19.47
C ALA A 139 6.04 -8.62 -19.94
N THR A 140 5.96 -7.62 -19.06
CA THR A 140 5.43 -6.29 -19.41
C THR A 140 6.33 -5.54 -20.40
N SER A 141 7.65 -5.77 -20.39
CA SER A 141 8.59 -5.22 -21.38
C SER A 141 8.37 -5.80 -22.78
N VAL A 142 8.16 -7.12 -22.90
CA VAL A 142 7.82 -7.77 -24.18
C VAL A 142 6.46 -7.28 -24.69
N CYS A 143 5.51 -7.06 -23.78
CA CYS A 143 4.20 -6.53 -24.13
C CYS A 143 4.22 -4.98 -24.35
N GLY A 144 5.30 -4.33 -23.95
CA GLY A 144 5.46 -2.87 -23.87
C GLY A 144 4.35 -2.16 -23.07
N LEU A 145 3.91 -2.77 -21.97
CA LEU A 145 3.06 -2.19 -20.94
C LEU A 145 3.93 -1.46 -19.90
N PRO A 146 3.37 -0.48 -19.15
CA PRO A 146 4.08 0.13 -18.03
C PRO A 146 4.50 -0.92 -17.01
N TRP A 147 5.71 -0.78 -16.48
CA TRP A 147 6.23 -1.68 -15.46
C TRP A 147 5.45 -1.49 -14.15
N MET A 148 5.21 -2.59 -13.44
CA MET A 148 4.63 -2.55 -12.10
C MET A 148 5.75 -2.29 -11.09
N CYS A 149 5.60 -1.25 -10.27
CA CYS A 149 6.49 -0.94 -9.15
C CYS A 149 5.81 -1.31 -7.82
N ALA A 150 6.58 -1.49 -6.74
CA ALA A 150 5.99 -1.81 -5.45
C ALA A 150 5.26 -0.59 -4.87
N ALA A 151 3.99 -0.76 -4.51
CA ALA A 151 3.15 0.30 -3.97
C ALA A 151 3.27 0.33 -2.44
N THR A 152 4.29 0.99 -1.89
CA THR A 152 4.57 0.98 -0.44
C THR A 152 3.40 1.55 0.40
N VAL A 153 2.84 2.69 0.03
CA VAL A 153 1.75 3.33 0.80
C VAL A 153 0.48 2.49 0.75
N GLU A 154 0.16 1.92 -0.41
CA GLU A 154 -0.99 1.03 -0.57
C GLU A 154 -0.82 -0.25 0.23
N SER A 155 0.37 -0.86 0.20
CA SER A 155 0.71 -2.04 0.99
C SER A 155 0.52 -1.79 2.49
N ILE A 156 0.98 -0.64 2.99
CA ILE A 156 0.79 -0.24 4.39
C ILE A 156 -0.70 -0.06 4.68
N ASN A 157 -1.45 0.60 3.80
CA ASN A 157 -2.89 0.81 4.00
C ASN A 157 -3.66 -0.52 4.01
N HIS A 158 -3.29 -1.45 3.13
CA HIS A 158 -3.86 -2.78 3.06
C HIS A 158 -3.61 -3.56 4.36
N ILE A 159 -2.39 -3.54 4.90
CA ILE A 159 -2.08 -4.17 6.19
C ILE A 159 -2.88 -3.52 7.31
N ARG A 160 -2.97 -2.19 7.34
CA ARG A 160 -3.75 -1.47 8.36
C ARG A 160 -5.23 -1.84 8.32
N SER A 161 -5.80 -2.10 7.15
CA SER A 161 -7.20 -2.57 7.02
C SER A 161 -7.41 -4.02 7.48
N MET A 162 -6.36 -4.85 7.51
CA MET A 162 -6.40 -6.22 8.02
C MET A 162 -5.95 -6.33 9.49
N THR A 163 -5.60 -5.21 10.12
CA THR A 163 -5.08 -5.19 11.48
C THR A 163 -6.19 -4.85 12.47
N ASP A 164 -6.49 -5.80 13.35
CA ASP A 164 -7.36 -5.55 14.50
C ASP A 164 -6.55 -4.89 15.63
N TYR A 165 -6.84 -3.62 15.90
CA TYR A 165 -6.29 -2.93 17.06
C TYR A 165 -7.09 -3.33 18.30
N ALA A 166 -6.59 -4.31 19.06
CA ALA A 166 -7.08 -4.51 20.41
C ALA A 166 -6.76 -3.24 21.22
N THR A 167 -7.79 -2.46 21.55
CA THR A 167 -7.67 -1.39 22.53
C THR A 167 -7.01 -1.99 23.77
N PRO A 168 -5.87 -1.47 24.25
CA PRO A 168 -5.30 -1.97 25.49
C PRO A 168 -6.37 -1.79 26.56
N LEU A 169 -6.78 -2.89 27.18
CA LEU A 169 -7.59 -2.84 28.38
C LEU A 169 -6.91 -1.83 29.30
N LYS A 170 -7.67 -0.80 29.71
CA LYS A 170 -7.32 0.24 30.68
C LYS A 170 -6.12 -0.20 31.50
N SER A 171 -4.95 0.39 31.21
CA SER A 171 -3.72 0.08 31.92
C SER A 171 -4.01 0.06 33.42
N PRO A 172 -3.60 -0.98 34.16
CA PRO A 172 -3.76 -0.98 35.62
C PRO A 172 -3.16 0.33 36.15
N PRO A 173 -3.77 0.94 37.19
CA PRO A 173 -3.32 2.24 37.68
C PRO A 173 -1.82 2.22 37.86
N ILE A 174 -1.13 3.21 37.29
CA ILE A 174 0.31 3.40 37.43
C ILE A 174 0.56 3.69 38.91
N GLY A 175 0.72 2.63 39.69
CA GLY A 175 1.38 2.67 40.99
C GLY A 175 2.83 3.07 40.74
N ASN A 176 3.31 4.01 41.53
CA ASN A 176 4.63 4.61 41.50
C ASN A 176 5.79 3.62 41.82
N SER A 177 5.93 2.50 41.11
CA SER A 177 7.12 1.65 41.24
C SER A 177 8.10 1.93 40.11
N THR A 178 9.12 2.75 40.38
CA THR A 178 10.30 3.00 39.54
C THR A 178 11.25 1.79 39.42
N ARG A 179 10.73 0.56 39.55
CA ARG A 179 11.51 -0.67 39.33
C ARG A 179 10.68 -1.64 38.49
N PRO A 180 11.14 -2.05 37.30
CA PRO A 180 10.48 -3.10 36.56
C PRO A 180 10.42 -4.34 37.46
N SER A 181 9.21 -4.86 37.67
CA SER A 181 8.99 -6.02 38.54
C SER A 181 9.80 -7.21 38.01
N ALA A 182 10.18 -8.13 38.90
CA ALA A 182 10.91 -9.34 38.51
C ALA A 182 10.17 -10.11 37.40
N ALA A 183 8.83 -10.05 37.40
CA ALA A 183 7.96 -10.61 36.38
C ALA A 183 8.20 -10.02 34.98
N TRP A 184 8.42 -8.69 34.87
CA TRP A 184 8.71 -8.04 33.60
C TRP A 184 10.06 -8.46 33.03
N ARG A 185 11.07 -8.62 33.90
CA ARG A 185 12.39 -9.14 33.50
C ARG A 185 12.31 -10.60 33.06
N THR A 186 11.55 -11.43 33.76
CA THR A 186 11.37 -12.83 33.36
C THR A 186 10.54 -12.99 32.10
N TRP A 187 9.55 -12.11 31.85
CA TRP A 187 8.79 -12.10 30.61
C TRP A 187 9.66 -11.68 29.43
N LEU A 188 10.39 -10.56 29.54
CA LEU A 188 11.32 -10.10 28.49
C LEU A 188 12.39 -11.15 28.17
N LYS A 189 12.92 -11.83 29.18
CA LYS A 189 13.93 -12.87 28.99
C LYS A 189 13.35 -14.11 28.29
N ARG A 190 12.13 -14.53 28.64
CA ARG A 190 11.42 -15.61 27.94
C ARG A 190 11.12 -15.26 26.48
N GLU A 191 10.77 -14.01 26.20
CA GLU A 191 10.48 -13.55 24.85
C GLU A 191 11.75 -13.51 23.98
N PHE A 192 12.87 -13.02 24.54
CA PHE A 192 14.17 -13.03 23.86
C PHE A 192 14.71 -14.46 23.64
N ASP A 193 14.57 -15.34 24.64
CA ASP A 193 15.00 -16.74 24.55
C ASP A 193 14.13 -17.56 23.57
N ALA A 194 12.87 -17.17 23.36
CA ALA A 194 11.99 -17.79 22.35
C ALA A 194 12.38 -17.36 20.92
N ALA A 195 12.76 -16.10 20.72
CA ALA A 195 13.22 -15.59 19.43
C ALA A 195 14.55 -16.23 18.97
N ASP A 196 15.45 -16.55 19.92
CA ASP A 196 16.75 -17.16 19.62
C ASP A 196 16.62 -18.65 19.22
N ARG A 197 15.65 -19.37 19.80
CA ARG A 197 15.36 -20.77 19.43
C ARG A 197 14.79 -20.91 18.01
N ASP A 198 13.95 -19.97 17.58
CA ASP A 198 13.41 -19.96 16.22
C ASP A 198 14.48 -19.55 15.17
N GLY A 199 15.52 -18.82 15.58
CA GLY A 199 16.67 -18.49 14.73
C GLY A 199 17.66 -19.65 14.52
N SER A 200 17.82 -20.54 15.51
CA SER A 200 18.78 -21.65 15.44
C SER A 200 18.24 -22.90 14.73
N GLY A 201 16.94 -22.99 14.46
CA GLY A 201 16.30 -24.13 13.77
C GLY A 201 16.27 -24.04 12.23
N ALA A 202 16.77 -22.95 11.65
CA ALA A 202 16.77 -22.72 10.20
C ALA A 202 18.13 -22.99 9.51
N LEU A 203 19.10 -23.53 10.26
CA LEU A 203 20.43 -23.91 9.75
C LEU A 203 20.76 -25.36 10.13
N THR A 204 19.93 -26.30 9.69
CA THR A 204 20.28 -27.71 9.42
C THR A 204 19.41 -28.22 8.29
#